data_AF-A0A8J3R2J4-F1
#
_entry.id   AF-A0A8J3R2J4-F1
#
_cell.length_a   1.000
_cell.length_b   1.000
_cell.length_c   1.000
_cell.angle_alpha   90.00
_cell.angle_beta   90.00
_cell.angle_gamma   90.00
#
_symmetry.space_group_name_H-M   'P 1'
#
loop_
_entity.id
_entity.type
_entity.pdbx_description
1 polymer ?
#
loop_
_entity_poly.entity_id
_entity_poly.type
_entity_poly.pdbx_seq_one_letter_code
_entity_poly.pdbx_strand_id
1 'polypeptide(L)' 'MPYSTADYLDLLLTYSGHRALPDAQQGALLDSIARLIDVNYGGQVVKRYLTELRLAERVR' A
#
# COMPACT_ATOMS: atom_id res chain seq x y z
N MET A 1 7.01 12.82 -1.73
CA MET A 1 8.25 12.03 -1.89
C MET A 1 7.85 10.58 -2.11
N PRO A 2 8.54 9.81 -2.97
CA PRO A 2 8.37 8.35 -3.02
C PRO A 2 8.72 7.73 -1.66
N TYR A 3 8.03 6.65 -1.32
CA TYR A 3 8.39 5.79 -0.19
C TYR A 3 9.52 4.85 -0.62
N SER A 4 10.47 4.58 0.28
CA SER A 4 11.35 3.42 0.11
C SER A 4 10.57 2.12 0.33
N THR A 5 11.15 0.98 -0.04
CA THR A 5 10.59 -0.35 0.27
C THR A 5 10.30 -0.48 1.77
N ALA A 6 11.25 -0.11 2.64
CA ALA A 6 11.07 -0.17 4.09
C ALA A 6 9.94 0.73 4.58
N ASP A 7 9.92 2.01 4.16
CA ASP A 7 8.87 2.96 4.57
C ASP A 7 7.48 2.49 4.11
N TYR A 8 7.40 1.83 2.95
CA TYR A 8 6.14 1.31 2.43
C TYR A 8 5.65 0.08 3.21
N LEU A 9 6.55 -0.82 3.61
CA LEU A 9 6.17 -1.96 4.46
C LEU A 9 5.69 -1.49 5.84
N ASP A 10 6.37 -0.51 6.44
CA ASP A 10 5.94 0.09 7.71
C ASP A 10 4.55 0.74 7.59
N LEU A 11 4.28 1.41 6.47
CA LEU A 11 2.96 1.97 6.18
C LEU A 11 1.88 0.88 6.10
N LEU A 12 2.17 -0.26 5.47
CA LEU A 12 1.25 -1.39 5.41
C LEU A 12 0.96 -1.97 6.81
N LEU A 13 1.97 -2.10 7.66
CA LEU A 13 1.78 -2.57 9.03
C LEU A 13 1.02 -1.56 9.91
N THR A 14 1.03 -0.28 9.54
CA THR A 14 0.30 0.77 10.27
C THR A 14 -1.19 0.81 9.87
N TYR A 15 -1.49 0.85 8.57
CA TYR A 15 -2.84 1.18 8.07
C TYR A 15 -3.53 0.07 7.28
N SER A 16 -2.81 -0.96 6.82
CA SER A 16 -3.42 -2.05 6.04
C SER A 16 -4.00 -3.14 6.94
N GLY A 17 -4.99 -3.87 6.41
CA GLY A 17 -5.48 -5.10 7.02
C GLY A 17 -4.44 -6.23 7.06
N HIS A 18 -3.31 -6.11 6.35
CA HIS A 18 -2.23 -7.11 6.37
C HIS A 18 -1.71 -7.40 7.79
N ARG A 19 -1.78 -6.41 8.69
CA ARG A 19 -1.36 -6.56 10.10
C ARG A 19 -2.13 -7.63 10.87
N ALA A 20 -3.31 -8.03 10.38
CA ALA A 20 -4.17 -9.03 11.02
C ALA A 20 -3.92 -10.46 10.49
N LEU A 21 -3.06 -10.62 9.49
CA LEU A 21 -2.66 -11.94 8.99
C LEU A 21 -1.80 -12.66 10.05
N PRO A 22 -1.85 -14.01 10.12
CA PRO A 22 -0.92 -14.74 10.95
C PRO A 22 0.51 -14.56 10.45
N ASP A 23 1.48 -14.56 11.37
CA ASP A 23 2.86 -14.10 11.16
C ASP A 23 3.53 -14.71 9.91
N ALA A 24 3.34 -16.01 9.69
CA ALA A 24 3.93 -16.69 8.53
C ALA A 24 3.38 -16.17 7.19
N GLN A 25 2.07 -15.96 7.09
CA GLN A 25 1.44 -15.42 5.89
C GLN A 25 1.73 -13.93 5.72
N GLN A 26 1.78 -13.19 6.83
CA GLN A 26 2.16 -11.78 6.83
C GLN A 26 3.57 -11.60 6.29
N GLY A 27 4.56 -12.33 6.85
CA GLY A 27 5.95 -12.27 6.41
C GLY A 27 6.10 -12.62 4.93
N ALA A 28 5.52 -13.74 4.49
CA ALA A 28 5.59 -14.16 3.09
C ALA A 28 4.98 -13.13 2.11
N LEU A 29 3.90 -12.46 2.50
CA LEU A 29 3.30 -11.38 1.72
C LEU A 29 4.21 -10.14 1.67
N LEU A 30 4.74 -9.70 2.81
CA LEU A 30 5.62 -8.53 2.88
C LEU A 30 6.92 -8.77 2.09
N ASP A 31 7.50 -9.96 2.16
CA ASP A 31 8.68 -10.36 1.37
C ASP A 31 8.38 -10.32 -0.13
N SER A 32 7.21 -10.81 -0.53
CA SER A 32 6.79 -10.79 -1.93
C SER A 32 6.59 -9.36 -2.45
N ILE A 33 6.01 -8.49 -1.62
CA ILE A 33 5.84 -7.06 -1.94
C ILE A 33 7.21 -6.37 -2.00
N ALA A 34 8.10 -6.60 -1.04
CA ALA A 34 9.44 -6.02 -1.03
C ALA A 34 10.22 -6.39 -2.29
N ARG A 35 10.23 -7.68 -2.64
CA ARG A 35 10.87 -8.16 -3.87
C ARG A 35 10.30 -7.47 -5.10
N LEU A 36 8.97 -7.32 -5.18
CA LEU A 36 8.35 -6.64 -6.32
C LEU A 36 8.81 -5.18 -6.42
N ILE A 37 8.85 -4.46 -5.31
CA ILE A 37 9.27 -3.06 -5.28
C ILE A 37 10.75 -2.93 -5.68
N ASP A 38 11.62 -3.74 -5.10
CA ASP A 38 13.06 -3.66 -5.33
C ASP A 38 13.44 -4.11 -6.76
N VAL A 39 12.90 -5.24 -7.21
CA VAL A 39 13.32 -5.86 -8.48
C VAL A 39 12.66 -5.19 -9.69
N ASN A 40 11.37 -4.85 -9.59
CA ASN A 40 10.62 -4.37 -10.75
C ASN A 40 10.44 -2.85 -10.76
N TYR A 41 10.56 -2.18 -9.61
CA TYR A 41 10.25 -0.75 -9.47
C TYR A 41 11.39 0.08 -8.84
N GLY A 42 12.59 -0.50 -8.72
CA GLY A 42 13.79 0.23 -8.31
C GLY A 42 13.77 0.71 -6.85
N GLY A 43 13.07 0.00 -5.97
CA GLY A 43 13.07 0.27 -4.53
C GLY A 43 12.22 1.47 -4.10
N GLN A 44 11.33 1.96 -4.98
CA GLN A 44 10.52 3.15 -4.72
C GLN A 44 9.05 2.94 -5.06
N VAL A 45 8.18 3.47 -4.19
CA VAL A 45 6.73 3.49 -4.40
C VAL A 45 6.23 4.93 -4.36
N VAL A 46 5.57 5.34 -5.44
CA VAL A 46 4.82 6.60 -5.47
C VAL A 46 3.34 6.29 -5.26
N LYS A 47 2.79 6.77 -4.15
CA LYS A 47 1.37 6.61 -3.87
C LYS A 47 0.55 7.54 -4.77
N ARG A 48 -0.29 6.96 -5.64
CA ARG A 48 -1.26 7.73 -6.41
C ARG A 48 -2.49 7.99 -5.55
N TYR A 49 -2.79 9.25 -5.31
CA TYR A 49 -4.06 9.67 -4.70
C TYR A 49 -5.11 9.79 -5.79
N LEU A 50 -6.25 9.12 -5.59
CA LEU A 50 -7.45 9.31 -6.39
C LEU A 50 -8.48 10.02 -5.51
N THR A 51 -8.92 11.19 -5.95
CA THR A 51 -9.97 11.95 -5.28
C THR A 51 -11.20 11.93 -6.18
N GLU A 52 -12.31 11.45 -5.65
CA GLU A 52 -13.60 11.44 -6.34
C GLU A 52 -14.53 12.44 -5.66
N LEU A 53 -15.10 13.36 -6.44
CA LEU A 53 -16.16 14.26 -5.99
C LEU A 53 -17.47 13.80 -6.63
N ARG A 54 -18.45 13.43 -5.80
CA ARG A 54 -19.81 13.13 -6.23
C ARG A 54 -20.74 14.25 -5.80
N LEU A 55 -21.51 14.78 -6.74
CA LEU A 55 -22.56 15.76 -6.49
C LEU A 55 -23.91 15.04 -6.55
N ALA A 56 -24.75 15.28 -5.54
CA ALA A 56 -26.12 14.80 -5.50
C ALA A 56 -27.06 16.00 -5.49
N GLU A 57 -28.06 15.98 -6.37
CA GLU A 57 -29.09 17.00 -6.44
C GLU A 57 -30.45 16.42 -6.03
N ARG A 58 -31.27 17.25 -5.37
CA ARG A 58 -32.64 16.86 -5.02
C ARG A 58 -33.53 16.95 -6.26
N VAL A 59 -34.07 15.82 -6.69
CA VAL A 59 -35.11 15.77 -7.73
C VAL A 59 -36.36 16.47 -7.18
N ARG A 60 -36.87 17.45 -7.93
CA ARG A 60 -38.15 18.12 -7.63
C ARG A 60 -39.32 17.33 -8.20
#